data_AF-A0A8C3HEY4-F1
#
_entry.id   AF-A0A8C3HEY4-F1
#
_cell.length_a   1.000
_cell.length_b   1.000
_cell.length_c   1.000
_cell.angle_alpha   90.00
_cell.angle_beta   90.00
_cell.angle_gamma   90.00
#
_symmetry.space_group_name_H-M   'P 1'
#
loop_
_entity.id
_entity.type
_entity.pdbx_description
1 polymer ?
#
loop_
_entity_poly.entity_id
_entity_poly.type
_entity_poly.pdbx_seq_one_letter_code
_entity_poly.pdbx_strand_id
1 'polypeptide(L)' 'NTGAKNTTESPKELLSSYTGILYPGTLCSPETFQVLDSFEARSDDVILATYPKNGDYC' A
#
# COMPACT_ATOMS: atom_id res chain seq x y z
N ASN A 1 25.70 11.06 3.08
CA ASN A 1 26.06 9.94 4.00
C ASN A 1 24.80 9.41 4.67
N THR A 2 24.02 8.63 3.94
CA THR A 2 23.15 7.56 4.46
C THR A 2 22.91 6.69 3.22
N GLY A 3 23.67 5.63 2.98
CA GLY A 3 23.79 4.46 3.84
C GLY A 3 22.68 3.50 3.44
N ALA A 4 22.80 2.90 2.25
CA ALA A 4 21.94 1.80 1.82
C ALA A 4 22.07 0.68 2.87
N LYS A 5 21.05 0.54 3.73
CA LYS A 5 20.99 -0.56 4.69
C LYS A 5 20.56 -1.82 3.93
N ASN A 6 21.54 -2.65 3.65
CA ASN A 6 21.36 -4.03 3.23
C ASN A 6 21.19 -4.91 4.47
N THR A 7 20.05 -4.76 5.15
CA THR A 7 19.65 -5.66 6.23
C THR A 7 18.46 -6.44 5.74
N THR A 8 18.50 -7.76 5.87
CA THR A 8 17.32 -8.62 5.71
C THR A 8 16.34 -8.25 6.82
N GLU A 9 15.56 -7.19 6.60
CA GLU A 9 14.52 -6.73 7.50
C GLU A 9 13.52 -7.88 7.66
N SER A 10 13.13 -8.17 8.89
CA SER A 10 12.14 -9.20 9.15
C SER A 10 10.86 -8.83 8.40
N PRO A 11 10.06 -9.80 7.90
CA PRO A 11 8.85 -9.50 7.15
C PRO A 11 7.86 -8.56 7.88
N LYS A 12 7.96 -8.48 9.21
CA LYS A 12 7.16 -7.61 10.07
C LYS A 12 7.61 -6.15 10.06
N GLU A 13 8.90 -5.89 9.85
CA GLU A 13 9.46 -4.53 9.71
C GLU A 13 9.12 -3.90 8.35
N LEU A 14 8.74 -4.73 7.37
CA LEU A 14 8.30 -4.32 6.04
C LEU A 14 6.78 -4.08 5.93
N LEU A 15 6.03 -4.14 7.05
CA LEU A 15 4.58 -3.96 7.07
C LEU A 15 4.20 -2.69 7.81
N SER A 16 3.22 -1.97 7.26
CA SER A 16 2.60 -0.79 7.88
C SER A 16 1.15 -1.10 8.21
N SER A 17 0.67 -0.65 9.38
CA SER A 17 -0.73 -0.83 9.77
C SER A 17 -1.57 0.39 9.42
N TYR A 18 -2.73 0.14 8.82
CA TYR A 18 -3.77 1.14 8.62
C TYR A 18 -5.11 0.53 9.02
N THR A 19 -5.87 1.22 9.89
CA THR A 19 -7.15 0.76 10.44
C THR A 19 -7.14 -0.69 10.96
N GLY A 20 -6.00 -1.16 11.49
CA GLY A 20 -5.82 -2.53 12.00
C GLY A 20 -5.45 -3.60 10.96
N ILE A 21 -5.32 -3.24 9.68
CA ILE A 21 -4.90 -4.13 8.58
C ILE A 21 -3.42 -3.87 8.24
N LEU A 22 -2.66 -4.93 7.94
CA LEU A 22 -1.25 -4.84 7.55
C LEU A 22 -1.12 -4.72 6.02
N TYR A 23 -0.43 -3.68 5.58
CA TYR A 23 -0.09 -3.41 4.19
C TYR A 23 1.42 -3.45 3.96
N PRO A 24 1.89 -3.69 2.72
CA PRO A 24 3.31 -3.61 2.39
C PRO A 24 3.82 -2.18 2.61
N GLY A 25 4.64 -1.96 3.65
CA GLY A 25 5.11 -0.63 4.06
C GLY A 25 6.05 0.04 3.07
N THR A 26 6.57 -0.70 2.09
CA THR A 26 7.39 -0.16 1.00
C THR A 26 6.55 0.51 -0.10
N LEU A 27 5.25 0.20 -0.20
CA LEU A 27 4.35 0.71 -1.24
C LEU A 27 3.17 1.50 -0.65
N CYS A 28 2.74 1.14 0.55
CA CYS A 28 1.56 1.66 1.21
C CYS A 28 1.98 2.37 2.50
N SER A 29 1.81 3.69 2.57
CA SER A 29 2.02 4.47 3.80
C SER A 29 0.67 4.87 4.41
N PRO A 30 0.54 4.95 5.75
CA PRO A 30 -0.67 5.44 6.40
C PRO A 30 -1.08 6.83 5.93
N GLU A 31 -0.12 7.71 5.65
CA GLU A 31 -0.35 9.07 5.15
C GLU A 31 -1.02 9.05 3.76
N THR A 32 -0.58 8.15 2.86
CA THR A 32 -1.22 7.99 1.55
C THR A 32 -2.68 7.55 1.69
N PHE A 33 -2.98 6.62 2.62
CA PHE A 33 -4.36 6.19 2.84
C PHE A 33 -5.26 7.32 3.39
N GLN A 34 -4.74 8.19 4.25
CA GLN A 34 -5.49 9.35 4.74
C GLN A 34 -5.86 10.33 3.61
N VAL A 35 -4.99 10.50 2.62
CA VAL A 35 -5.30 11.33 1.44
C VAL A 35 -6.31 10.64 0.53
N LEU A 36 -6.25 9.31 0.41
CA LEU A 36 -7.22 8.54 -0.35
C LEU A 36 -8.64 8.61 0.24
N ASP A 37 -8.80 8.87 1.54
CA ASP A 37 -10.13 9.08 2.13
C ASP A 37 -10.86 10.30 1.53
N SER A 38 -10.12 11.28 0.99
CA SER A 38 -10.67 12.43 0.25
C SER A 38 -10.55 12.30 -1.27
N PHE A 39 -10.34 11.09 -1.78
CA PHE A 39 -10.26 10.85 -3.22
C PHE A 39 -11.62 11.11 -3.89
N GLU A 40 -11.64 11.98 -4.89
CA GLU A 40 -12.84 12.28 -5.68
C GLU A 40 -12.84 11.48 -6.98
N ALA A 41 -13.63 10.39 -7.02
CA ALA A 41 -13.87 9.64 -8.25
C ALA A 41 -14.87 10.39 -9.15
N ARG A 42 -14.63 10.40 -10.47
CA ARG A 42 -15.59 10.91 -11.46
C ARG A 42 -16.61 9.84 -11.78
N SER A 43 -17.76 10.26 -12.31
CA SER A 43 -18.87 9.36 -12.64
C SER A 43 -18.54 8.29 -13.69
N ASP A 44 -17.49 8.51 -14.48
CA ASP A 44 -17.01 7.63 -15.55
C ASP A 44 -15.73 6.85 -15.18
N ASP A 45 -15.16 7.06 -13.99
CA ASP A 45 -14.01 6.29 -13.53
C ASP A 45 -14.45 4.86 -13.13
N VAL A 46 -13.65 3.85 -13.48
CA VAL A 46 -13.87 2.45 -13.12
C VAL A 46 -12.78 1.98 -12.17
N ILE A 47 -13.16 1.43 -11.02
CA ILE A 47 -12.23 0.92 -10.01
C ILE A 47 -12.24 -0.60 -10.03
N LEU A 48 -11.06 -1.20 -10.20
CA LEU A 48 -10.84 -2.64 -10.05
C LEU A 48 -10.22 -2.90 -8.68
N ALA A 49 -10.95 -3.62 -7.82
CA ALA A 49 -10.49 -4.00 -6.49
C ALA A 49 -10.24 -5.50 -6.44
N THR A 50 -8.98 -5.90 -6.24
CA THR A 50 -8.58 -7.30 -6.12
C THR A 50 -7.73 -7.53 -4.88
N TYR A 51 -7.73 -8.78 -4.40
CA TYR A 51 -6.77 -9.17 -3.37
C TYR A 51 -5.41 -9.46 -4.04
N PRO A 52 -4.28 -9.20 -3.36
CA PRO A 52 -2.98 -9.47 -3.93
C PRO A 52 -2.86 -10.92 -4.40
N LYS A 53 -2.25 -11.14 -5.57
CA LYS A 53 -2.03 -12.45 -6.22
C LYS A 53 -3.24 -13.06 -6.94
N ASN A 54 -4.36 -12.34 -7.04
CA ASN A 54 -5.56 -12.82 -7.72
C ASN A 54 -5.48 -12.77 -9.26
N GLY A 55 -4.40 -12.19 -9.81
CA GLY A 55 -4.18 -12.09 -11.25
C GLY A 55 -5.00 -10.96 -11.89
N ASP A 56 -4.50 -9.72 -11.81
CA ASP A 56 -5.05 -8.54 -12.52
C ASP A 56 -4.57 -8.47 -13.99
N TYR A 57 -4.51 -9.63 -14.66
CA TYR A 57 -4.14 -9.70 -16.07
C TYR A 57 -5.42 -9.72 -16.93
N CYS A 58 -6.20 -8.64 -16.92
CA CYS A 58 -7.30 -8.41 -17.86
C CYS A 58 -7.36 -6.92 -18.21
#